data_AF-A0A969DDU0-F1
#
_entry.id   AF-A0A969DDU0-F1
#
_cell.length_a   1.000
_cell.length_b   1.000
_cell.length_c   1.000
_cell.angle_alpha   90.00
_cell.angle_beta   90.00
_cell.angle_gamma   90.00
#
_symmetry.space_group_name_H-M   'P 1'
#
loop_
_entity.id
_entity.type
_entity.pdbx_description
1 polymer ?
#
loop_
_entity_poly.entity_id
_entity_poly.type
_entity_poly.pdbx_seq_one_letter_code
_entity_poly.pdbx_strand_id
1 'polypeptide(L)'
;MYEEDQSGAWMIYYALLNTERNLLPQGTVCRDKVKAYFRILNPELRVIHKQLIKPEIKFYVVVGSHKVAEGVVTEVLHLVNKN
;
A
#
# COMPACT_ATOMS: atom_id res chain seq x y z
N MET A 1 19.90 9.72 -6.25
CA MET A 1 19.70 8.58 -7.17
C MET A 1 19.31 7.43 -6.26
N TYR A 2 18.01 7.12 -6.17
CA TYR A 2 17.57 6.02 -5.29
C TYR A 2 17.98 4.72 -5.98
N GLU A 3 18.70 3.86 -5.25
CA GLU A 3 18.98 2.48 -5.67
C GLU A 3 17.68 1.85 -6.18
N GLU A 4 17.75 1.12 -7.29
CA GLU A 4 16.59 0.42 -7.86
C GLU A 4 15.95 -0.45 -6.76
N ASP A 5 14.85 0.04 -6.21
CA ASP A 5 14.10 -0.67 -5.21
C ASP A 5 13.45 -1.86 -5.93
N GLN A 6 14.10 -3.03 -5.81
CA GLN A 6 13.68 -4.30 -6.40
C GLN A 6 12.28 -4.74 -5.93
N SER A 7 11.68 -4.02 -4.97
CA SER A 7 10.36 -4.30 -4.43
C SER A 7 9.19 -4.05 -5.40
N GLY A 8 9.43 -3.46 -6.58
CA GLY A 8 8.62 -3.66 -7.80
C GLY A 8 7.14 -3.23 -7.74
N ALA A 9 6.69 -2.62 -6.64
CA ALA A 9 5.30 -2.27 -6.42
C ALA A 9 5.03 -0.82 -6.83
N TRP A 10 4.95 -0.56 -8.14
CA TRP A 10 4.73 0.76 -8.70
C TRP A 10 3.23 1.00 -9.00
N MET A 11 2.77 2.25 -8.78
CA MET A 11 1.44 2.76 -9.16
C MET A 11 0.23 2.20 -8.39
N ILE A 12 0.18 2.53 -7.10
CA ILE A 12 -0.94 2.19 -6.22
C ILE A 12 -1.60 3.47 -5.72
N TYR A 13 -2.90 3.65 -6.00
CA TYR A 13 -3.71 4.57 -5.20
C TYR A 13 -3.99 3.93 -3.85
N TYR A 14 -3.70 4.62 -2.76
CA TYR A 14 -3.92 4.09 -1.42
C TYR A 14 -4.85 4.98 -0.60
N ALA A 15 -5.54 4.37 0.35
CA ALA A 15 -6.32 5.05 1.37
C ALA A 15 -6.05 4.36 2.72
N LEU A 16 -5.74 5.15 3.74
CA LEU A 16 -5.60 4.65 5.12
C LEU A 16 -6.94 4.76 5.83
N LEU A 17 -7.31 3.71 6.53
CA LEU A 17 -8.58 3.55 7.21
C LEU A 17 -8.31 3.22 8.68
N ASN A 18 -9.17 3.69 9.57
CA ASN A 18 -9.15 3.24 10.96
C ASN A 18 -9.61 1.76 11.06
N THR A 19 -9.60 1.21 12.26
CA THR A 19 -10.03 -0.18 12.54
C THR A 19 -11.49 -0.43 12.14
N GLU A 20 -12.34 0.59 12.16
CA GLU A 20 -13.75 0.56 11.76
C GLU A 20 -13.96 0.73 10.24
N ARG A 21 -12.89 0.84 9.44
CA ARG A 21 -12.89 1.08 7.99
C ARG A 21 -13.31 2.50 7.56
N ASN A 22 -13.29 3.46 8.49
CA ASN A 22 -13.49 4.88 8.17
C ASN A 22 -12.20 5.49 7.63
N LEU A 23 -12.30 6.35 6.62
CA LEU A 23 -11.15 7.02 6.00
C LEU A 23 -10.44 7.93 7.01
N LEU A 24 -9.12 7.82 7.08
CA LEU A 24 -8.31 8.73 7.89
C LEU A 24 -8.06 10.04 7.14
N PRO A 25 -8.18 11.21 7.82
CA PRO A 25 -7.85 12.49 7.22
C PRO A 25 -6.40 12.58 6.74
N GLN A 26 -6.16 13.42 5.73
CA GLN A 26 -4.81 13.70 5.26
C GLN A 26 -3.96 14.30 6.41
N GLY A 27 -2.71 13.84 6.54
CA GLY A 27 -1.80 14.29 7.59
C GLY A 27 -1.98 13.60 8.95
N THR A 28 -2.85 12.58 9.04
CA THR A 28 -3.01 11.80 10.26
C THR A 28 -1.74 11.00 10.58
N VAL A 29 -1.16 11.23 11.75
CA VAL A 29 -0.05 10.42 12.27
C VAL A 29 -0.60 9.08 12.76
N CYS A 30 -0.29 8.01 12.04
CA CYS A 30 -0.71 6.65 12.41
C CYS A 30 0.30 6.06 13.40
N ARG A 31 -0.02 6.03 14.69
CA ARG A 31 0.82 5.40 15.72
C ARG A 31 0.52 3.91 15.93
N ASP A 32 -0.68 3.49 15.56
CA ASP A 32 -1.20 2.14 15.75
C ASP A 32 -1.47 1.43 14.42
N LYS A 33 -1.89 0.16 14.50
CA LYS A 33 -2.33 -0.62 13.34
C LYS A 33 -3.51 0.08 12.64
N VAL A 34 -3.33 0.37 11.36
CA VAL A 34 -4.38 0.89 10.47
C VAL A 34 -4.75 -0.13 9.41
N LYS A 35 -5.97 -0.01 8.88
CA LYS A 35 -6.35 -0.72 7.66
C LYS A 35 -5.91 0.11 6.47
N ALA A 36 -5.53 -0.54 5.37
CA ALA A 36 -5.18 0.15 4.15
C ALA A 36 -5.93 -0.47 2.98
N TYR A 37 -6.47 0.39 2.12
CA TYR A 37 -6.99 0.01 0.82
C TYR A 37 -5.98 0.40 -0.24
N PHE A 38 -5.57 -0.57 -1.05
CA PHE A 38 -4.65 -0.37 -2.15
C PHE A 38 -5.33 -0.72 -3.46
N ARG A 39 -5.33 0.23 -4.40
CA ARG A 39 -5.83 0.04 -5.76
C ARG A 39 -4.68 0.16 -6.74
N ILE A 40 -4.34 -0.96 -7.34
CA ILE A 40 -3.33 -1.03 -8.41
C ILE A 40 -3.95 -0.42 -9.67
N LEU A 41 -3.38 0.69 -10.13
CA LEU A 41 -3.94 1.44 -11.25
C LEU A 41 -3.60 0.80 -12.60
N ASN A 42 -2.42 0.19 -12.73
CA ASN A 42 -2.03 -0.55 -13.93
C ASN A 42 -2.55 -2.00 -13.89
N PRO A 43 -3.49 -2.40 -14.77
CA PRO A 43 -4.03 -3.75 -14.80
C PRO A 43 -2.99 -4.85 -15.00
N GLU A 44 -1.95 -4.61 -15.80
CA GLU A 44 -0.90 -5.58 -16.11
C GLU A 44 -0.07 -5.93 -14.88
N LEU A 45 0.10 -4.96 -13.98
CA LEU A 45 0.85 -5.14 -12.73
C LEU A 45 0.03 -5.82 -11.64
N ARG A 46 -1.28 -6.03 -11.82
CA ARG A 46 -2.15 -6.62 -10.78
C ARG A 46 -1.69 -8.01 -10.34
N VAL A 47 -1.25 -8.83 -11.29
CA VAL A 47 -0.81 -10.20 -11.01
C VAL A 47 0.45 -10.18 -10.14
N ILE A 48 1.42 -9.33 -10.49
CA ILE A 48 2.68 -9.17 -9.76
C ILE A 48 2.40 -8.68 -8.34
N HIS A 49 1.65 -7.59 -8.19
CA HIS A 49 1.33 -7.03 -6.89
C HIS A 49 0.55 -8.01 -5.99
N LYS A 50 -0.33 -8.83 -6.55
CA LYS A 50 -1.02 -9.89 -5.79
C LYS A 50 -0.08 -10.94 -5.22
N GLN A 51 0.98 -11.28 -5.95
CA GLN A 51 1.97 -12.25 -5.48
C GLN A 51 2.89 -11.65 -4.42
N LEU A 52 3.13 -10.34 -4.46
CA LEU A 52 4.02 -9.62 -3.57
C LEU A 52 3.33 -9.16 -2.27
N ILE A 53 2.04 -8.80 -2.30
CA ILE A 53 1.32 -8.34 -1.10
C ILE A 53 0.97 -9.55 -0.22
N LYS A 54 1.80 -9.76 0.80
CA LYS A 54 1.68 -10.83 1.81
C LYS A 54 2.01 -10.25 3.19
N PRO A 55 1.61 -10.92 4.29
CA PRO A 55 2.10 -10.56 5.61
C PRO A 55 3.63 -10.44 5.65
N GLU A 56 4.14 -9.57 6.53
CA GLU A 56 5.56 -9.27 6.77
C GLU A 56 6.27 -8.45 5.67
N ILE A 57 5.61 -8.21 4.54
CA ILE A 57 6.14 -7.33 3.48
C ILE A 57 6.19 -5.89 3.98
N LYS A 58 7.34 -5.25 3.81
CA LYS A 58 7.50 -3.80 3.96
C LYS A 58 7.02 -3.09 2.71
N PHE A 59 6.32 -1.99 2.88
CA PHE A 59 5.94 -1.12 1.79
C PHE A 59 6.24 0.34 2.15
N TYR A 60 6.44 1.13 1.11
CA TYR A 60 6.59 2.57 1.21
C TYR A 60 5.50 3.24 0.40
N VAL A 61 4.99 4.35 0.93
CA VAL A 61 4.21 5.29 0.13
C VAL A 61 5.13 6.42 -0.27
N VAL A 62 5.21 6.67 -1.57
CA VAL A 62 6.03 7.74 -2.15
C VAL A 62 5.13 8.71 -2.91
N VAL A 63 5.31 10.01 -2.69
CA VAL A 63 4.67 11.09 -3.46
C VAL A 63 5.78 11.91 -4.13
N GLY A 64 5.82 11.87 -5.47
CA GLY A 64 6.96 12.40 -6.22
C GLY A 64 8.24 11.65 -5.88
N SER A 65 9.24 12.35 -5.33
CA SER A 65 10.51 11.77 -4.88
C SER A 65 10.59 11.56 -3.36
N HIS A 66 9.51 11.79 -2.61
CA HIS A 66 9.53 11.79 -1.15
C HIS A 66 8.77 10.60 -0.57
N LYS A 67 9.43 9.85 0.32
CA LYS A 67 8.77 8.83 1.16
C LYS A 67 7.90 9.54 2.20
N VAL A 68 6.59 9.29 2.16
CA VAL A 68 5.61 9.93 3.07
C VAL A 68 5.03 8.96 4.09
N ALA A 69 5.12 7.65 3.84
CA ALA A 69 4.78 6.63 4.82
C ALA A 69 5.60 5.36 4.61
N GLU A 70 5.76 4.59 5.68
CA GLU A 70 6.37 3.27 5.70
C GLU A 70 5.48 2.37 6.55
N GLY A 71 5.30 1.13 6.13
CA GLY A 71 4.50 0.17 6.86
C GLY A 71 4.92 -1.26 6.61
N VAL A 72 4.47 -2.14 7.50
CA VAL A 72 4.58 -3.59 7.35
C VAL A 72 3.18 -4.14 7.20
N VAL A 73 2.96 -4.97 6.20
CA VAL A 73 1.69 -5.68 6.03
C VAL A 73 1.56 -6.70 7.17
N THR A 74 0.56 -6.53 8.03
CA THR A 74 0.30 -7.51 9.10
C THR A 74 -0.63 -8.62 8.64
N GLU A 75 -1.61 -8.29 7.79
CA GLU A 75 -2.64 -9.20 7.32
C GLU A 75 -3.20 -8.71 5.97
N VAL A 76 -3.54 -9.64 5.07
CA VAL A 76 -4.23 -9.34 3.82
C VAL A 76 -5.71 -9.67 3.97
N LEU A 77 -6.54 -8.64 4.11
CA LEU A 77 -7.97 -8.82 4.37
C LEU A 77 -8.74 -9.32 3.14
N HIS A 78 -8.53 -8.69 1.98
CA HIS A 78 -9.21 -9.05 0.73
C HIS A 78 -8.35 -8.69 -0.49
N LEU A 79 -8.37 -9.54 -1.53
CA LEU A 79 -7.77 -9.27 -2.84
C LEU A 79 -8.85 -9.34 -3.93
N VAL A 80 -9.29 -8.18 -4.43
CA VAL A 80 -10.35 -8.12 -5.44
C VAL A 80 -9.74 -8.01 -6.85
N ASN A 81 -10.13 -8.91 -7.75
CA ASN A 81 -9.98 -8.70 -9.19
C ASN A 81 -11.24 -8.00 -9.70
N LYS A 82 -11.21 -6.68 -9.92
CA LYS A 82 -12.23 -6.07 -10.76
C LYS A 82 -11.80 -6.25 -12.22
N ASN A 83 -12.59 -7.00 -12.99
CA ASN A 83 -12.52 -7.01 -14.45
C ASN A 83 -12.65 -5.58 -14.98
#